data_AF-A0A2M8BII4-F1
#
_entry.id   AF-A0A2M8BII4-F1
#
_cell.length_a   1.000
_cell.length_b   1.000
_cell.length_c   1.000
_cell.angle_alpha   90.00
_cell.angle_beta   90.00
_cell.angle_gamma   90.00
#
_symmetry.space_group_name_H-M   'P 1'
#
loop_
_entity.id
_entity.type
_entity.pdbx_description
1 polymer ?
#
loop_
_entity_poly.entity_id
_entity_poly.type
_entity_poly.pdbx_seq_one_letter_code
_entity_poly.pdbx_strand_id
1 'polypeptide(L)'
;MLWLLAAACAPPRPEVIRHGHENEQEQEHEKTSAPSAEEGAEPMQEEPTDAENPDTLLSIDPNGSYFIGTLYENAPFDPTLPDGYCLEDGQRYRGATHRLGRQNLFGLDAIDPSLSFQTVLVRGEVRTPLTDKLVADGPCPPDDSPERQFRSDWMSDEGGYRTTREKLESVSYVWASSVETISLLTIDDPNPQRPRKMRLGAAEEDGPAGQDITLTVQNPLSIELSDLVLLVHYEGGRGKPMPKYEPHHFSLAPGEARAFVVPPGIEETLDEGRLVGWTYAGAHLVCRKGPVRILPSAYFQLPEELGE
;
A
#
# COMPACT_ATOMS: atom_id res chain seq x y z
N MET A 1 -23.53 -13.91 -44.17
CA MET A 1 -24.93 -13.60 -44.53
C MET A 1 -25.73 -13.60 -43.23
N LEU A 2 -26.30 -12.53 -42.69
CA LEU A 2 -26.85 -11.28 -43.19
C LEU A 2 -26.79 -10.24 -42.05
N TRP A 3 -26.35 -9.01 -42.39
CA TRP A 3 -26.78 -7.66 -41.97
C TRP A 3 -27.16 -7.35 -40.50
N LEU A 4 -26.44 -6.46 -39.80
CA LEU A 4 -26.50 -4.97 -39.80
C LEU A 4 -27.71 -4.40 -39.05
N LEU A 5 -27.46 -3.68 -37.94
CA LEU A 5 -28.06 -2.36 -37.66
C LEU A 5 -27.32 -1.67 -36.49
N ALA A 6 -26.70 -0.54 -36.82
CA ALA A 6 -26.18 0.44 -35.91
C ALA A 6 -27.29 1.43 -35.54
N ALA A 7 -27.28 1.93 -34.30
CA ALA A 7 -28.05 3.11 -33.91
C ALA A 7 -27.17 4.00 -33.03
N ALA A 8 -26.77 5.13 -33.59
CA ALA A 8 -26.19 6.27 -32.91
C ALA A 8 -27.31 7.14 -32.34
N CYS A 9 -27.14 7.66 -31.12
CA CYS A 9 -27.89 8.80 -30.61
C CYS A 9 -26.94 9.73 -29.85
N ALA A 10 -26.76 10.93 -30.43
CA ALA A 10 -26.08 12.07 -29.85
C ALA A 10 -27.02 12.84 -28.88
N PRO A 11 -26.50 13.76 -28.05
CA PRO A 11 -27.13 14.21 -26.80
C PRO A 11 -27.99 15.47 -26.95
N PRO A 12 -28.84 15.79 -25.96
CA PRO A 12 -29.42 17.12 -25.81
C PRO A 12 -28.58 18.04 -24.89
N ARG A 13 -28.17 19.20 -25.40
CA ARG A 13 -28.14 20.50 -24.68
C ARG A 13 -29.51 21.16 -24.90
N PRO A 14 -30.08 22.05 -24.05
CA PRO A 14 -29.45 23.21 -23.39
C PRO A 14 -29.93 23.40 -21.91
N GLU A 15 -29.43 24.35 -21.11
CA GLU A 15 -30.01 25.69 -21.01
C GLU A 15 -29.11 26.67 -20.24
N VAL A 16 -29.20 27.92 -20.68
CA VAL A 16 -28.55 29.12 -20.19
C VAL A 16 -29.47 29.74 -19.13
N ILE A 17 -28.95 30.01 -17.93
CA ILE A 17 -29.58 30.96 -17.00
C ILE A 17 -28.56 32.04 -16.64
N ARG A 18 -28.90 33.27 -17.06
CA ARG A 18 -28.22 34.53 -16.71
C ARG A 18 -28.92 35.14 -15.50
N HIS A 19 -28.15 35.48 -14.47
CA HIS A 19 -28.37 36.60 -13.54
C HIS A 19 -26.95 37.03 -13.15
N GLY A 20 -26.44 38.24 -13.36
CA GLY A 20 -27.08 39.54 -13.39
C GLY A 20 -27.09 40.13 -11.99
N HIS A 21 -25.95 40.65 -11.53
CA HIS A 21 -25.90 41.74 -10.54
C HIS A 21 -24.58 42.48 -10.62
N GLU A 22 -24.70 43.76 -10.99
CA GLU A 22 -23.71 44.81 -10.91
C GLU A 22 -23.45 45.18 -9.45
N ASN A 23 -22.22 45.61 -9.14
CA ASN A 23 -22.00 46.82 -8.37
C ASN A 23 -20.57 47.34 -8.59
N GLU A 24 -20.53 48.52 -9.20
CA GLU A 24 -19.40 49.44 -9.25
C GLU A 24 -19.15 50.02 -7.85
N GLN A 25 -17.87 50.22 -7.51
CA GLN A 25 -17.43 51.44 -6.84
C GLN A 25 -15.93 51.70 -7.10
N GLU A 26 -15.71 52.69 -7.96
CA GLU A 26 -14.65 53.72 -7.99
C GLU A 26 -14.25 54.23 -6.57
N GLN A 27 -13.12 54.89 -6.28
CA GLN A 27 -12.00 55.47 -7.03
C GLN A 27 -10.88 55.89 -6.01
N GLU A 28 -9.63 55.89 -6.51
CA GLU A 28 -8.53 56.88 -6.35
C GLU A 28 -8.12 57.50 -5.00
N HIS A 29 -6.80 57.43 -4.70
CA HIS A 29 -5.82 58.55 -4.83
C HIS A 29 -4.40 58.01 -4.46
N GLU A 30 -3.40 58.07 -5.34
CA GLU A 30 -2.32 59.11 -5.44
C GLU A 30 -1.58 59.37 -4.10
N LYS A 31 -0.24 59.45 -3.94
CA LYS A 31 0.87 59.82 -4.85
C LYS A 31 2.22 59.69 -4.08
N THR A 32 3.33 59.38 -4.79
CA THR A 32 4.75 59.80 -4.59
C THR A 32 5.44 59.58 -3.22
N SER A 33 6.68 59.06 -3.11
CA SER A 33 7.95 59.56 -3.68
C SER A 33 9.10 58.58 -3.38
N ALA A 34 10.04 58.42 -4.32
CA ALA A 34 11.43 57.97 -4.07
C ALA A 34 12.34 59.23 -3.85
N PRO A 35 13.68 59.17 -3.66
CA PRO A 35 14.61 58.02 -3.60
C PRO A 35 15.65 58.09 -2.45
N SER A 36 16.39 57.00 -2.19
CA SER A 36 17.79 57.12 -1.78
C SER A 36 18.55 55.81 -2.02
N ALA A 37 19.72 55.95 -2.63
CA ALA A 37 20.67 54.91 -2.95
C ALA A 37 21.42 54.45 -1.69
N GLU A 38 21.72 53.15 -1.63
CA GLU A 38 22.89 52.63 -0.93
C GLU A 38 23.33 51.33 -1.63
N GLU A 39 24.56 51.36 -2.14
CA GLU A 39 25.32 50.24 -2.66
C GLU A 39 25.53 49.19 -1.55
N GLY A 40 25.09 47.97 -1.80
CA GLY A 40 25.34 46.82 -0.92
C GLY A 40 25.46 45.55 -1.76
N ALA A 41 26.70 45.13 -1.96
CA ALA A 41 27.18 43.83 -2.46
C ALA A 41 26.13 42.81 -2.92
N GLU A 42 26.14 42.48 -4.21
CA GLU A 42 25.46 41.29 -4.74
C GLU A 42 26.05 40.02 -4.08
N PRO A 43 25.26 39.23 -3.35
CA PRO A 43 25.69 37.89 -2.95
C PRO A 43 25.73 37.02 -4.21
N MET A 44 26.85 36.34 -4.41
CA MET A 44 26.97 35.23 -5.35
C MET A 44 25.77 34.30 -5.14
N GLN A 45 24.88 34.26 -6.14
CA GLN A 45 23.86 33.24 -6.24
C GLN A 45 24.61 31.91 -6.39
N GLU A 46 24.62 31.12 -5.32
CA GLU A 46 24.89 29.69 -5.44
C GLU A 46 23.90 29.16 -6.47
N GLU A 47 24.44 28.58 -7.55
CA GLU A 47 23.62 27.86 -8.52
C GLU A 47 22.78 26.84 -7.75
N PRO A 48 21.46 26.79 -7.95
CA PRO A 48 20.65 25.76 -7.34
C PRO A 48 21.19 24.43 -7.85
N THR A 49 21.84 23.68 -6.95
CA THR A 49 22.14 22.26 -7.10
C THR A 49 20.92 21.58 -7.67
N ASP A 50 21.10 20.90 -8.81
CA ASP A 50 20.11 20.12 -9.54
C ASP A 50 19.08 19.52 -8.58
N ALA A 51 17.92 20.19 -8.48
CA ALA A 51 16.76 19.57 -7.88
C ALA A 51 16.46 18.35 -8.75
N GLU A 52 16.63 17.16 -8.18
CA GLU A 52 16.30 15.88 -8.81
C GLU A 52 14.94 16.02 -9.49
N ASN A 53 14.94 15.96 -10.82
CA ASN A 53 13.72 16.09 -11.59
C ASN A 53 12.83 14.88 -11.23
N PRO A 54 11.69 15.08 -10.54
CA PRO A 54 10.84 14.00 -10.03
C PRO A 54 10.23 13.14 -11.15
N ASP A 55 10.42 13.53 -12.40
CA ASP A 55 9.96 12.83 -13.60
C ASP A 55 10.94 11.75 -14.12
N THR A 56 12.07 11.51 -13.43
CA THR A 56 13.01 10.48 -13.87
C THR A 56 12.51 9.09 -13.47
N LEU A 57 11.92 8.37 -14.42
CA LEU A 57 11.47 7.00 -14.23
C LEU A 57 12.61 6.07 -13.78
N LEU A 58 12.33 5.21 -12.81
CA LEU A 58 13.25 4.18 -12.34
C LEU A 58 13.44 3.12 -13.44
N SER A 59 14.68 2.96 -13.89
CA SER A 59 15.04 2.02 -14.95
C SER A 59 14.94 0.57 -14.46
N ILE A 60 14.08 -0.22 -15.09
CA ILE A 60 13.86 -1.64 -14.79
C ILE A 60 14.34 -2.50 -15.96
N ASP A 61 15.19 -3.49 -15.66
CA ASP A 61 15.52 -4.54 -16.63
C ASP A 61 14.33 -5.50 -16.75
N PRO A 62 13.68 -5.64 -17.92
CA PRO A 62 12.52 -6.52 -18.07
C PRO A 62 12.87 -8.02 -17.85
N ASN A 63 14.14 -8.39 -17.86
CA ASN A 63 14.60 -9.75 -17.56
C ASN A 63 14.98 -9.94 -16.08
N GLY A 64 14.98 -8.86 -15.30
CA GLY A 64 15.22 -8.91 -13.86
C GLY A 64 13.99 -9.36 -13.08
N SER A 65 14.22 -9.65 -11.80
CA SER A 65 13.16 -9.96 -10.83
C SER A 65 13.14 -8.88 -9.77
N TYR A 66 12.01 -8.20 -9.67
CA TYR A 66 11.79 -7.06 -8.82
C TYR A 66 10.57 -7.30 -7.93
N PHE A 67 10.67 -6.87 -6.67
CA PHE A 67 9.63 -7.04 -5.68
C PHE A 67 9.37 -5.69 -5.03
N ILE A 68 8.11 -5.28 -4.96
CA ILE A 68 7.70 -4.08 -4.25
C ILE A 68 6.84 -4.50 -3.07
N GLY A 69 7.05 -3.90 -1.92
CA GLY A 69 6.25 -4.19 -0.73
C GLY A 69 6.69 -3.34 0.45
N THR A 70 5.96 -3.46 1.56
CA THR A 70 6.36 -2.83 2.81
C THR A 70 7.46 -3.65 3.45
N LEU A 71 8.55 -2.98 3.82
CA LEU A 71 9.66 -3.58 4.55
C LEU A 71 9.33 -3.61 6.04
N TYR A 72 9.54 -4.76 6.68
CA TYR A 72 9.36 -4.93 8.12
C TYR A 72 10.63 -5.48 8.75
N GLU A 73 10.98 -4.97 9.92
CA GLU A 73 11.98 -5.59 10.78
C GLU A 73 11.36 -6.83 11.45
N ASN A 74 12.09 -7.94 11.43
CA ASN A 74 11.70 -9.14 12.16
C ASN A 74 12.00 -8.97 13.65
N ALA A 75 11.13 -9.51 14.49
CA ALA A 75 11.22 -9.37 15.93
C ALA A 75 11.30 -10.73 16.65
N PRO A 76 12.03 -10.81 17.78
CA PRO A 76 12.02 -11.97 18.64
C PRO A 76 10.62 -12.31 19.13
N PHE A 77 10.24 -13.58 19.02
CA PHE A 77 8.96 -14.11 19.49
C PHE A 77 7.71 -13.51 18.84
N ASP A 78 7.84 -12.78 17.73
CA ASP A 78 6.69 -12.30 16.96
C ASP A 78 6.15 -13.43 16.07
N PRO A 79 4.87 -13.83 16.20
CA PRO A 79 4.29 -14.87 15.35
C PRO A 79 4.10 -14.43 13.89
N THR A 80 3.97 -13.13 13.64
CA THR A 80 3.74 -12.52 12.33
C THR A 80 5.06 -12.19 11.65
N LEU A 81 6.04 -11.70 12.42
CA LEU A 81 7.35 -11.25 11.94
C LEU A 81 8.52 -11.95 12.66
N PRO A 82 8.59 -13.29 12.76
CA PRO A 82 9.64 -13.96 13.53
C PRO A 82 11.05 -13.66 13.01
N ASP A 83 11.98 -13.32 13.91
CA ASP A 83 13.42 -13.19 13.64
C ASP A 83 14.18 -14.53 13.67
N GLY A 84 13.50 -15.59 14.10
CA GLY A 84 14.07 -16.90 14.31
C GLY A 84 13.03 -17.93 14.70
N TYR A 85 13.48 -19.17 14.74
CA TYR A 85 12.64 -20.36 14.76
C TYR A 85 13.18 -21.35 15.78
N CYS A 86 12.29 -21.86 16.62
CA CYS A 86 12.52 -23.02 17.44
C CYS A 86 11.99 -24.25 16.73
N LEU A 87 12.91 -25.19 16.43
CA LEU A 87 12.59 -26.42 15.74
C LEU A 87 12.45 -27.61 16.70
N GLU A 88 11.96 -28.72 16.17
CA GLU A 88 11.69 -29.96 16.89
C GLU A 88 12.92 -30.61 17.56
N ASP A 89 14.13 -30.22 17.17
CA ASP A 89 15.40 -30.64 17.77
C ASP A 89 15.74 -29.88 19.07
N GLY A 90 14.89 -28.93 19.48
CA GLY A 90 15.08 -28.08 20.65
C GLY A 90 16.14 -27.00 20.45
N GLN A 91 16.60 -26.78 19.21
CA GLN A 91 17.51 -25.71 18.84
C GLN A 91 16.75 -24.51 18.26
N ARG A 92 17.24 -23.32 18.61
CA ARG A 92 16.86 -22.06 18.00
C ARG A 92 17.74 -21.81 16.79
N TYR A 93 17.12 -21.33 15.73
CA TYR A 93 17.76 -20.90 14.52
C TYR A 93 17.37 -19.46 14.21
N ARG A 94 18.34 -18.62 13.88
CA ARG A 94 18.12 -17.24 13.45
C ARG A 94 17.79 -17.20 11.96
N GLY A 95 16.76 -16.42 11.61
CA GLY A 95 16.32 -16.17 10.24
C GLY A 95 16.84 -14.84 9.69
N ALA A 96 16.07 -14.25 8.78
CA ALA A 96 16.35 -12.91 8.27
C ALA A 96 16.08 -11.84 9.35
N THR A 97 16.78 -10.71 9.25
CA THR A 97 16.50 -9.54 10.10
C THR A 97 15.30 -8.72 9.60
N HIS A 98 14.96 -8.85 8.32
CA HIS A 98 13.85 -8.13 7.70
C HIS A 98 13.05 -9.03 6.77
N ARG A 99 11.84 -8.59 6.43
CA ARG A 99 11.00 -9.21 5.42
C ARG A 99 10.30 -8.18 4.55
N LEU A 100 10.00 -8.57 3.32
CA LEU A 100 9.20 -7.79 2.38
C LEU A 100 7.80 -8.39 2.34
N GLY A 101 6.81 -7.67 2.88
CA GLY A 101 5.51 -8.26 3.12
C GLY A 101 5.65 -9.50 4.02
N ARG A 102 5.21 -10.66 3.54
CA ARG A 102 5.33 -11.94 4.28
C ARG A 102 6.63 -12.72 4.01
N GLN A 103 7.46 -12.30 3.06
CA GLN A 103 8.64 -13.06 2.62
C GLN A 103 9.94 -12.57 3.27
N ASN A 104 10.70 -13.48 3.88
CA ASN A 104 12.02 -13.18 4.44
C ASN A 104 12.97 -12.59 3.39
N LEU A 105 13.77 -11.61 3.81
CA LEU A 105 14.71 -10.90 2.96
C LEU A 105 16.15 -11.19 3.38
N PHE A 106 16.94 -11.79 2.49
CA PHE A 106 18.36 -12.09 2.69
C PHE A 106 19.24 -11.43 1.63
N GLY A 107 20.56 -11.53 1.76
CA GLY A 107 21.53 -11.14 0.73
C GLY A 107 22.07 -9.71 0.84
N LEU A 108 21.61 -8.95 1.85
CA LEU A 108 22.06 -7.60 2.14
C LEU A 108 22.86 -7.61 3.45
N ASP A 109 24.04 -6.99 3.45
CA ASP A 109 24.94 -6.98 4.62
C ASP A 109 24.35 -6.17 5.78
N ALA A 110 23.64 -5.08 5.47
CA ALA A 110 22.87 -4.29 6.40
C ALA A 110 21.73 -3.57 5.66
N ILE A 111 20.58 -3.48 6.31
CA ILE A 111 19.44 -2.69 5.85
C ILE A 111 19.34 -1.50 6.78
N ASP A 112 19.18 -0.29 6.23
CA ASP A 112 18.95 0.90 7.03
C ASP A 112 17.63 0.76 7.82
N PRO A 113 17.65 0.81 9.17
CA PRO A 113 16.44 0.73 9.98
C PRO A 113 15.40 1.81 9.66
N SER A 114 15.79 2.93 9.05
CA SER A 114 14.86 3.98 8.63
C SER A 114 13.87 3.53 7.55
N LEU A 115 14.19 2.43 6.85
CA LEU A 115 13.34 1.83 5.81
C LEU A 115 12.22 0.96 6.39
N SER A 116 12.24 0.66 7.69
CA SER A 116 11.15 -0.09 8.33
C SER A 116 9.82 0.64 8.17
N PHE A 117 8.79 -0.11 7.79
CA PHE A 117 7.44 0.36 7.42
C PHE A 117 7.36 1.22 6.14
N GLN A 118 8.47 1.40 5.41
CA GLN A 118 8.45 2.06 4.11
C GLN A 118 8.08 1.09 2.99
N THR A 119 7.49 1.62 1.91
CA THR A 119 7.35 0.88 0.66
C THR A 119 8.68 0.93 -0.09
N VAL A 120 9.21 -0.23 -0.44
CA VAL A 120 10.52 -0.36 -1.08
C VAL A 120 10.41 -1.21 -2.34
N LEU A 121 11.28 -0.90 -3.30
CA LEU A 121 11.60 -1.72 -4.46
C LEU A 121 12.86 -2.54 -4.14
N VAL A 122 12.76 -3.85 -4.32
CA VAL A 122 13.82 -4.81 -4.06
C VAL A 122 14.16 -5.53 -5.35
N ARG A 123 15.44 -5.50 -5.74
CA ARG A 123 15.95 -6.34 -6.81
C ARG A 123 16.51 -7.64 -6.24
N GLY A 124 16.06 -8.79 -6.71
CA GLY A 124 16.54 -10.06 -6.19
C GLY A 124 15.93 -11.25 -6.90
N GLU A 125 15.98 -12.41 -6.26
CA GLU A 125 15.34 -13.62 -6.76
C GLU A 125 14.67 -14.40 -5.63
N VAL A 126 13.59 -15.12 -5.97
CA VAL A 126 12.94 -16.03 -5.02
C VAL A 126 13.76 -17.31 -4.93
N ARG A 127 14.12 -17.72 -3.73
CA ARG A 127 14.81 -18.98 -3.45
C ARG A 127 14.04 -19.81 -2.43
N THR A 128 14.32 -21.10 -2.43
CA THR A 128 13.77 -22.12 -1.52
C THR A 128 14.81 -23.25 -1.44
N PRO A 129 14.95 -23.97 -0.31
CA PRO A 129 14.22 -23.85 0.95
C PRO A 129 14.76 -22.77 1.89
N LEU A 130 13.92 -22.23 2.78
CA LEU A 130 14.34 -21.27 3.82
C LEU A 130 15.35 -21.87 4.80
N THR A 131 15.29 -23.19 5.04
CA THR A 131 16.20 -23.92 5.94
C THR A 131 17.68 -23.70 5.65
N ASP A 132 18.03 -23.48 4.38
CA ASP A 132 19.42 -23.31 3.94
C ASP A 132 20.03 -21.98 4.37
N LYS A 133 19.21 -21.04 4.83
CA LYS A 133 19.64 -19.70 5.26
C LYS A 133 19.58 -19.50 6.76
N LEU A 134 19.12 -20.50 7.49
CA LEU A 134 19.02 -20.43 8.94
C LEU A 134 20.38 -20.65 9.61
N VAL A 135 20.66 -19.88 10.66
CA VAL A 135 21.90 -20.00 11.44
C VAL A 135 21.55 -20.48 12.84
N ALA A 136 22.12 -21.59 13.28
CA ALA A 136 21.91 -22.08 14.65
C ALA A 136 22.37 -21.03 15.69
N ASP A 137 21.50 -20.74 16.66
CA ASP A 137 21.66 -19.63 17.62
C ASP A 137 21.49 -20.09 19.08
N GLY A 138 21.73 -21.38 19.33
CA GLY A 138 21.68 -22.01 20.66
C GLY A 138 20.35 -22.70 20.95
N PRO A 139 20.12 -23.10 22.21
CA PRO A 139 18.92 -23.85 22.59
C PRO A 139 17.68 -22.96 22.56
N CYS A 140 16.53 -23.60 22.34
CA CYS A 140 15.24 -22.93 22.50
C CYS A 140 15.06 -22.40 23.93
N PRO A 141 14.62 -21.14 24.09
CA PRO A 141 14.23 -20.61 25.38
C PRO A 141 13.02 -21.38 25.94
N PRO A 142 12.89 -21.44 27.27
CA PRO A 142 11.76 -22.09 27.93
C PRO A 142 10.43 -21.47 27.48
N ASP A 143 9.42 -22.32 27.38
CA ASP A 143 8.11 -21.95 26.89
C ASP A 143 7.24 -21.33 27.97
N ASP A 144 7.36 -20.03 28.15
CA ASP A 144 6.48 -19.30 29.06
C ASP A 144 5.34 -18.60 28.31
N SER A 145 5.21 -18.88 27.01
CA SER A 145 4.18 -18.27 26.17
C SER A 145 2.83 -18.89 26.50
N PRO A 146 1.81 -18.13 26.93
CA PRO A 146 0.47 -18.68 27.02
C PRO A 146 0.08 -19.19 25.63
N GLU A 147 -0.54 -20.38 25.55
CA GLU A 147 -1.11 -20.89 24.29
C GLU A 147 -2.07 -19.84 23.73
N ARG A 148 -1.61 -19.07 22.75
CA ARG A 148 -2.43 -18.07 22.07
C ARG A 148 -3.08 -18.76 20.89
N GLN A 149 -4.41 -18.75 20.85
CA GLN A 149 -5.15 -19.09 19.65
C GLN A 149 -4.96 -17.98 18.63
N PHE A 150 -3.87 -18.07 17.87
CA PHE A 150 -3.69 -17.27 16.68
C PHE A 150 -4.47 -17.89 15.54
N ARG A 151 -5.14 -17.04 14.76
CA ARG A 151 -5.65 -17.49 13.48
C ARG A 151 -4.47 -17.72 12.56
N SER A 152 -4.53 -18.74 11.71
CA SER A 152 -3.45 -19.06 10.76
C SER A 152 -3.11 -17.89 9.84
N ASP A 153 -4.10 -17.02 9.54
CA ASP A 153 -3.90 -15.81 8.74
C ASP A 153 -3.03 -14.73 9.43
N TRP A 154 -2.90 -14.80 10.75
CA TRP A 154 -2.09 -13.86 11.54
C TRP A 154 -0.66 -14.34 11.74
N MET A 155 -0.38 -15.60 11.43
CA MET A 155 0.96 -16.15 11.52
C MET A 155 1.70 -15.92 10.22
N SER A 156 3.01 -15.77 10.29
CA SER A 156 3.88 -15.88 9.12
C SER A 156 3.71 -17.23 8.40
N ASP A 157 4.12 -17.29 7.14
CA ASP A 157 4.06 -18.51 6.33
C ASP A 157 4.91 -19.63 6.95
N GLU A 158 5.93 -19.26 7.72
CA GLU A 158 6.75 -20.17 8.54
C GLU A 158 5.99 -20.81 9.70
N GLY A 159 4.84 -20.27 10.12
CA GLY A 159 4.16 -20.69 11.35
C GLY A 159 4.69 -20.02 12.62
N GLY A 160 5.32 -18.85 12.48
CA GLY A 160 5.81 -18.08 13.62
C GLY A 160 7.07 -18.67 14.25
N TYR A 161 7.29 -18.32 15.52
CA TYR A 161 8.49 -18.68 16.28
C TYR A 161 8.67 -20.20 16.47
N ARG A 162 7.58 -20.97 16.55
CA ARG A 162 7.63 -22.43 16.69
C ARG A 162 7.17 -23.08 15.41
N THR A 163 8.05 -23.85 14.80
CA THR A 163 7.79 -24.45 13.49
C THR A 163 8.55 -25.76 13.34
N THR A 164 8.37 -26.43 12.21
CA THR A 164 9.07 -27.67 11.88
C THR A 164 10.01 -27.45 10.71
N ARG A 165 11.08 -28.26 10.66
CA ARG A 165 11.97 -28.24 9.50
C ARG A 165 11.23 -28.49 8.18
N GLU A 166 10.33 -29.47 8.16
CA GLU A 166 9.48 -29.80 7.00
C GLU A 166 8.69 -28.57 6.50
N LYS A 167 8.11 -27.78 7.42
CA LYS A 167 7.38 -26.57 7.03
C LYS A 167 8.32 -25.56 6.37
N LEU A 168 9.48 -25.31 6.98
CA LEU A 168 10.46 -24.36 6.47
C LEU A 168 11.10 -24.78 5.13
N GLU A 169 11.12 -26.07 4.81
CA GLU A 169 11.58 -26.57 3.50
C GLU A 169 10.68 -26.08 2.36
N SER A 170 9.39 -25.88 2.63
CA SER A 170 8.44 -25.35 1.64
C SER A 170 8.42 -23.82 1.54
N VAL A 171 9.01 -23.12 2.51
CA VAL A 171 8.94 -21.64 2.55
C VAL A 171 9.97 -21.03 1.61
N SER A 172 9.50 -20.12 0.76
CA SER A 172 10.36 -19.31 -0.10
C SER A 172 10.79 -18.00 0.57
N TYR A 173 11.94 -17.47 0.16
CA TYR A 173 12.45 -16.17 0.60
C TYR A 173 13.01 -15.38 -0.60
N VAL A 174 13.21 -14.07 -0.42
CA VAL A 174 13.86 -13.21 -1.41
C VAL A 174 15.35 -13.10 -1.08
N TRP A 175 16.20 -13.50 -2.02
CA TRP A 175 17.63 -13.16 -2.00
C TRP A 175 17.84 -11.85 -2.75
N ALA A 176 17.94 -10.77 -1.99
CA ALA A 176 18.06 -9.41 -2.49
C ALA A 176 19.50 -9.02 -2.82
N SER A 177 19.60 -8.11 -3.78
CA SER A 177 20.84 -7.48 -4.24
C SER A 177 20.81 -5.96 -4.07
N SER A 178 19.63 -5.35 -4.04
CA SER A 178 19.43 -3.94 -3.72
C SER A 178 18.04 -3.71 -3.11
N VAL A 179 17.93 -2.60 -2.37
CA VAL A 179 16.68 -2.09 -1.78
C VAL A 179 16.71 -0.57 -1.95
N GLU A 180 15.62 -0.01 -2.46
CA GLU A 180 15.43 1.43 -2.64
C GLU A 180 13.99 1.81 -2.27
N THR A 181 13.76 3.02 -1.78
CA THR A 181 12.41 3.49 -1.46
C THR A 181 11.64 3.76 -2.75
N ILE A 182 10.33 3.52 -2.72
CA ILE A 182 9.45 3.77 -3.86
C ILE A 182 8.07 4.21 -3.38
N SER A 183 7.47 5.17 -4.08
CA SER A 183 6.08 5.58 -3.84
C SER A 183 5.20 5.06 -4.98
N LEU A 184 4.30 4.13 -4.64
CA LEU A 184 3.30 3.61 -5.58
C LEU A 184 1.89 4.05 -5.27
N LEU A 185 1.53 4.15 -3.98
CA LEU A 185 0.18 4.41 -3.52
C LEU A 185 0.21 5.57 -2.53
N THR A 186 -0.55 6.62 -2.84
CA THR A 186 -0.83 7.71 -1.91
C THR A 186 -2.30 7.66 -1.52
N ILE A 187 -2.56 7.81 -0.23
CA ILE A 187 -3.91 7.82 0.35
C ILE A 187 -4.17 9.22 0.90
N ASP A 188 -5.12 9.91 0.31
CA ASP A 188 -5.65 11.17 0.83
C ASP A 188 -6.98 10.88 1.53
N ASP A 189 -6.89 10.61 2.84
CA ASP A 189 -8.05 10.46 3.72
C ASP A 189 -8.25 11.79 4.47
N PRO A 190 -9.31 12.56 4.15
CA PRO A 190 -9.58 13.83 4.83
C PRO A 190 -9.96 13.67 6.30
N ASN A 191 -10.21 12.44 6.78
CA ASN A 191 -10.48 12.14 8.18
C ASN A 191 -9.80 10.84 8.64
N PRO A 192 -8.47 10.84 8.85
CA PRO A 192 -7.71 9.64 9.20
C PRO A 192 -8.00 9.11 10.60
N GLN A 193 -8.70 9.90 11.44
CA GLN A 193 -9.06 9.53 12.83
C GLN A 193 -10.47 8.90 12.92
N ARG A 194 -11.08 8.55 11.78
CA ARG A 194 -12.44 8.01 11.75
C ARG A 194 -12.54 6.72 12.60
N PRO A 195 -13.56 6.60 13.47
CA PRO A 195 -13.77 5.38 14.22
C PRO A 195 -14.09 4.22 13.26
N ARG A 196 -13.33 3.13 13.35
CA ARG A 196 -13.47 1.91 12.50
C ARG A 196 -14.80 1.13 12.68
N LYS A 197 -15.74 1.68 13.46
CA LYS A 197 -17.07 1.09 13.67
C LYS A 197 -18.13 2.14 13.34
N MET A 198 -18.72 2.03 12.17
CA MET A 198 -19.93 2.77 11.84
C MET A 198 -21.09 2.31 12.74
N ARG A 199 -21.79 3.26 13.38
CA ARG A 199 -23.07 2.97 14.03
C ARG A 199 -24.14 2.93 12.94
N LEU A 200 -24.78 1.77 12.78
CA LEU A 200 -25.97 1.63 11.94
C LEU A 200 -27.05 2.62 12.36
N GLY A 201 -27.62 3.35 11.39
CA GLY A 201 -28.76 4.24 11.62
C GLY A 201 -28.42 5.64 12.15
N ALA A 202 -27.15 6.05 12.18
CA ALA A 202 -26.76 7.44 12.47
C ALA A 202 -26.94 8.38 11.26
N ALA A 203 -27.89 8.08 10.37
CA ALA A 203 -28.04 8.79 9.11
C ALA A 203 -28.78 10.13 9.22
N GLU A 204 -29.28 10.56 10.39
CA GLU A 204 -30.24 11.68 10.43
C GLU A 204 -29.90 12.88 11.32
N GLU A 205 -28.80 12.90 12.09
CA GLU A 205 -28.33 14.17 12.71
C GLU A 205 -26.83 14.48 12.47
N ASP A 206 -26.00 13.46 12.26
CA ASP A 206 -24.58 13.57 11.84
C ASP A 206 -24.28 12.42 10.84
N GLY A 207 -24.82 12.51 9.63
CA GLY A 207 -25.01 11.40 8.67
C GLY A 207 -23.78 10.56 8.25
N PRO A 208 -23.91 9.62 7.28
CA PRO A 208 -22.79 8.87 6.69
C PRO A 208 -21.81 9.74 5.88
N ALA A 209 -21.87 11.06 6.00
CA ALA A 209 -21.11 12.02 5.19
C ALA A 209 -19.69 12.22 5.72
N GLY A 210 -18.85 11.19 5.58
CA GLY A 210 -17.44 11.48 5.40
C GLY A 210 -17.21 12.03 4.00
N GLN A 211 -16.25 12.94 3.85
CA GLN A 211 -15.67 13.19 2.53
C GLN A 211 -15.07 11.88 1.99
N ASP A 212 -15.19 11.69 0.68
CA ASP A 212 -14.62 10.53 -0.01
C ASP A 212 -13.10 10.53 0.13
N ILE A 213 -12.53 9.32 0.09
CA ILE A 213 -11.10 9.08 0.20
C ILE A 213 -10.55 8.95 -1.21
N THR A 214 -9.44 9.64 -1.49
CA THR A 214 -8.78 9.55 -2.79
C THR A 214 -7.54 8.67 -2.68
N LEU A 215 -7.51 7.61 -3.49
CA LEU A 215 -6.36 6.70 -3.62
C LEU A 215 -5.69 6.98 -4.96
N THR A 216 -4.44 7.42 -4.95
CA THR A 216 -3.67 7.67 -6.18
C THR A 216 -2.60 6.60 -6.31
N VAL A 217 -2.66 5.82 -7.39
CA VAL A 217 -1.64 4.84 -7.75
C VAL A 217 -0.79 5.41 -8.88
N GLN A 218 0.52 5.50 -8.68
CA GLN A 218 1.48 5.97 -9.69
C GLN A 218 2.46 4.86 -10.06
N ASN A 219 2.83 4.79 -11.33
CA ASN A 219 3.90 3.94 -11.81
C ASN A 219 5.19 4.76 -12.05
N PRO A 220 6.14 4.78 -11.10
CA PRO A 220 7.41 5.47 -11.26
C PRO A 220 8.44 4.67 -12.07
N LEU A 221 8.09 3.50 -12.61
CA LEU A 221 9.02 2.61 -13.30
C LEU A 221 9.04 2.88 -14.81
N SER A 222 10.15 2.52 -15.45
CA SER A 222 10.33 2.63 -16.91
C SER A 222 9.57 1.57 -17.72
N ILE A 223 8.81 0.70 -17.07
CA ILE A 223 8.03 -0.39 -17.68
C ILE A 223 6.56 -0.29 -17.29
N GLU A 224 5.70 -0.90 -18.09
CA GLU A 224 4.28 -1.03 -17.75
C GLU A 224 4.08 -1.96 -16.55
N LEU A 225 3.22 -1.55 -15.63
CA LEU A 225 2.71 -2.40 -14.56
C LEU A 225 1.34 -2.94 -14.98
N SER A 226 1.33 -4.19 -15.48
CA SER A 226 0.12 -4.91 -15.89
C SER A 226 -0.49 -5.72 -14.74
N ASP A 227 -1.77 -6.07 -14.83
CA ASP A 227 -2.47 -6.92 -13.85
C ASP A 227 -2.42 -6.39 -12.40
N LEU A 228 -2.45 -5.05 -12.25
CA LEU A 228 -2.55 -4.41 -10.95
C LEU A 228 -3.95 -4.64 -10.36
N VAL A 229 -3.98 -4.93 -9.07
CA VAL A 229 -5.22 -4.98 -8.29
C VAL A 229 -5.09 -4.06 -7.09
N LEU A 230 -5.93 -3.04 -7.05
CA LEU A 230 -6.14 -2.21 -5.86
C LEU A 230 -7.27 -2.82 -5.05
N LEU A 231 -6.96 -3.27 -3.84
CA LEU A 231 -7.91 -3.85 -2.90
C LEU A 231 -8.29 -2.83 -1.86
N VAL A 232 -9.51 -2.33 -1.94
CA VAL A 232 -10.08 -1.42 -0.95
C VAL A 232 -10.65 -2.27 0.18
N HIS A 233 -10.17 -2.02 1.39
CA HIS A 233 -10.47 -2.80 2.59
C HIS A 233 -11.45 -2.03 3.47
N TYR A 234 -12.55 -2.69 3.83
CA TYR A 234 -13.53 -2.21 4.79
C TYR A 234 -13.60 -3.13 6.01
N GLU A 235 -13.65 -2.55 7.20
CA GLU A 235 -13.89 -3.22 8.48
C GLU A 235 -15.31 -2.91 8.97
N GLY A 236 -15.98 -3.89 9.57
CA GLY A 236 -17.34 -3.72 10.04
C GLY A 236 -18.05 -5.07 10.16
N GLY A 237 -19.33 -5.07 9.78
CA GLY A 237 -20.12 -6.29 9.82
C GLY A 237 -20.77 -6.56 11.19
N ARG A 238 -21.71 -7.51 11.20
CA ARG A 238 -22.33 -7.98 12.44
C ARG A 238 -21.52 -9.14 13.02
N GLY A 239 -21.16 -9.05 14.29
CA GLY A 239 -20.49 -10.13 15.02
C GLY A 239 -18.98 -9.97 15.04
N LYS A 240 -18.24 -11.06 14.76
CA LYS A 240 -16.78 -10.97 14.62
C LYS A 240 -16.46 -10.11 13.39
N PRO A 241 -15.50 -9.18 13.47
CA PRO A 241 -15.10 -8.39 12.31
C PRO A 241 -14.65 -9.34 11.20
N MET A 242 -15.36 -9.30 10.07
CA MET A 242 -14.99 -9.99 8.84
C MET A 242 -14.61 -8.92 7.85
N PRO A 243 -13.37 -8.81 7.37
CA PRO A 243 -13.04 -7.76 6.42
C PRO A 243 -13.84 -7.93 5.12
N LYS A 244 -14.20 -6.82 4.49
CA LYS A 244 -14.76 -6.79 3.13
C LYS A 244 -13.75 -6.14 2.20
N TYR A 245 -13.61 -6.71 1.00
CA TYR A 245 -12.66 -6.25 -0.01
C TYR A 245 -13.37 -5.90 -1.31
N GLU A 246 -13.05 -4.75 -1.88
CA GLU A 246 -13.48 -4.34 -3.21
C GLU A 246 -12.26 -4.27 -4.15
N PRO A 247 -12.16 -5.19 -5.13
CA PRO A 247 -11.04 -5.20 -6.06
C PRO A 247 -11.26 -4.28 -7.26
N HIS A 248 -10.25 -3.46 -7.58
CA HIS A 248 -10.17 -2.70 -8.83
C HIS A 248 -8.99 -3.19 -9.64
N HIS A 249 -9.27 -3.75 -10.83
CA HIS A 249 -8.25 -4.26 -11.76
C HIS A 249 -7.86 -3.19 -12.78
N PHE A 250 -6.56 -3.01 -13.01
CA PHE A 250 -6.05 -2.02 -13.95
C PHE A 250 -4.61 -2.31 -14.39
N SER A 251 -4.08 -1.42 -15.22
CA SER A 251 -2.67 -1.38 -15.61
C SER A 251 -2.24 0.07 -15.71
N LEU A 252 -0.94 0.33 -15.54
CA LEU A 252 -0.35 1.67 -15.63
C LEU A 252 0.84 1.66 -16.57
N ALA A 253 0.80 2.52 -17.59
CA ALA A 253 1.96 2.80 -18.42
C ALA A 253 3.10 3.44 -17.58
N PRO A 254 4.35 3.44 -18.09
CA PRO A 254 5.46 4.13 -17.42
C PRO A 254 5.12 5.60 -17.13
N GLY A 255 5.25 6.03 -15.88
CA GLY A 255 4.92 7.39 -15.42
C GLY A 255 3.43 7.69 -15.24
N GLU A 256 2.53 6.77 -15.60
CA GLU A 256 1.09 6.98 -15.45
C GLU A 256 0.68 6.99 -13.97
N ALA A 257 -0.28 7.87 -13.65
CA ALA A 257 -0.97 7.87 -12.37
C ALA A 257 -2.48 7.71 -12.57
N ARG A 258 -3.14 7.01 -11.65
CA ARG A 258 -4.58 6.80 -11.65
C ARG A 258 -5.17 7.04 -10.26
N ALA A 259 -6.20 7.87 -10.20
CA ALA A 259 -6.94 8.14 -8.98
C ALA A 259 -8.20 7.27 -8.89
N PHE A 260 -8.51 6.82 -7.69
CA PHE A 260 -9.72 6.11 -7.31
C PHE A 260 -10.38 6.85 -6.17
N VAL A 261 -11.67 7.11 -6.29
CA VAL A 261 -12.47 7.76 -5.24
C VAL A 261 -13.28 6.68 -4.57
N VAL A 262 -13.05 6.47 -3.27
CA VAL A 262 -13.73 5.42 -2.50
C VAL A 262 -14.55 6.03 -1.38
N PRO A 263 -15.78 5.52 -1.15
CA PRO A 263 -16.61 6.02 -0.08
C PRO A 263 -15.99 5.62 1.26
N PRO A 264 -16.13 6.48 2.29
CA PRO A 264 -15.59 6.20 3.61
C PRO A 264 -16.33 5.09 4.37
N GLY A 265 -17.49 4.68 3.86
CA GLY A 265 -18.23 3.54 4.35
C GLY A 265 -19.22 3.06 3.30
N ILE A 266 -19.59 1.79 3.39
CA ILE A 266 -20.56 1.14 2.51
C ILE A 266 -21.62 0.45 3.36
N GLU A 267 -22.83 0.35 2.83
CA GLU A 267 -23.93 -0.38 3.46
C GLU A 267 -24.38 -1.52 2.55
N GLU A 268 -24.72 -2.66 3.15
CA GLU A 268 -25.21 -3.83 2.43
C GLU A 268 -26.45 -4.40 3.11
N THR A 269 -27.41 -4.83 2.30
CA THR A 269 -28.63 -5.49 2.77
C THR A 269 -28.40 -7.00 2.79
N LEU A 270 -28.51 -7.62 3.96
CA LEU A 270 -28.47 -9.07 4.12
C LEU A 270 -29.81 -9.73 3.77
N ASP A 271 -29.82 -11.06 3.62
CA ASP A 271 -30.98 -11.89 3.21
C ASP A 271 -32.28 -11.66 4.03
N GLU A 272 -32.18 -11.14 5.26
CA GLU A 272 -33.33 -10.80 6.11
C GLU A 272 -33.80 -9.33 5.98
N GLY A 273 -33.33 -8.59 4.96
CA GLY A 273 -33.63 -7.16 4.78
C GLY A 273 -32.96 -6.25 5.80
N ARG A 274 -31.98 -6.76 6.55
CA ARG A 274 -31.22 -5.97 7.54
C ARG A 274 -30.03 -5.32 6.87
N LEU A 275 -29.85 -4.02 7.10
CA LEU A 275 -28.65 -3.30 6.70
C LEU A 275 -27.47 -3.68 7.59
N VAL A 276 -26.27 -3.63 7.03
CA VAL A 276 -24.99 -3.77 7.73
C VAL A 276 -24.02 -2.73 7.17
N GLY A 277 -23.43 -1.94 8.08
CA GLY A 277 -22.46 -0.90 7.75
C GLY A 277 -21.02 -1.41 7.83
N TRP A 278 -20.21 -0.84 6.95
CA TRP A 278 -18.80 -1.11 6.77
C TRP A 278 -18.05 0.23 6.70
N THR A 279 -16.88 0.32 7.32
CA THR A 279 -16.05 1.54 7.33
C THR A 279 -14.75 1.27 6.62
N TYR A 280 -14.30 2.21 5.79
CA TYR A 280 -13.00 2.11 5.14
C TYR A 280 -11.89 1.94 6.19
N ALA A 281 -11.01 0.98 5.96
CA ALA A 281 -9.93 0.61 6.86
C ALA A 281 -8.55 0.68 6.20
N GLY A 282 -8.48 0.67 4.86
CA GLY A 282 -7.24 0.82 4.13
C GLY A 282 -7.34 0.40 2.67
N ALA A 283 -6.19 0.41 1.99
CA ALA A 283 -6.07 -0.11 0.64
C ALA A 283 -4.74 -0.83 0.45
N HIS A 284 -4.73 -1.85 -0.40
CA HIS A 284 -3.55 -2.64 -0.71
C HIS A 284 -3.38 -2.77 -2.22
N LEU A 285 -2.18 -2.53 -2.71
CA LEU A 285 -1.83 -2.74 -4.12
C LEU A 285 -1.14 -4.09 -4.27
N VAL A 286 -1.50 -4.83 -5.31
CA VAL A 286 -0.99 -6.18 -5.56
C VAL A 286 -0.71 -6.35 -7.04
N CYS A 287 0.39 -7.04 -7.35
CA CYS A 287 0.75 -7.46 -8.70
C CYS A 287 1.49 -8.79 -8.62
N ARG A 288 1.01 -9.81 -9.31
CA ARG A 288 1.60 -11.16 -9.22
C ARG A 288 2.38 -11.58 -10.45
N LYS A 289 2.21 -10.87 -11.57
CA LYS A 289 2.72 -11.27 -12.88
C LYS A 289 3.71 -10.25 -13.41
N GLY A 290 4.58 -10.71 -14.30
CA GLY A 290 5.60 -9.87 -14.92
C GLY A 290 6.89 -9.76 -14.07
N PRO A 291 7.83 -8.92 -14.53
CA PRO A 291 9.15 -8.75 -13.90
C PRO A 291 9.09 -8.03 -12.55
N VAL A 292 7.99 -7.31 -12.27
CA VAL A 292 7.75 -6.61 -11.01
C VAL A 292 6.56 -7.23 -10.31
N ARG A 293 6.78 -7.78 -9.12
CA ARG A 293 5.73 -8.32 -8.24
C ARG A 293 5.50 -7.37 -7.08
N ILE A 294 4.25 -7.03 -6.79
CA ILE A 294 3.89 -6.22 -5.63
C ILE A 294 3.31 -7.17 -4.58
N LEU A 295 4.02 -7.31 -3.47
CA LEU A 295 3.69 -8.19 -2.36
C LEU A 295 2.75 -7.48 -1.38
N PRO A 296 1.73 -8.18 -0.85
CA PRO A 296 0.88 -7.63 0.20
C PRO A 296 1.68 -7.36 1.48
N SER A 297 1.14 -6.49 2.34
CA SER A 297 1.66 -6.27 3.69
C SER A 297 1.73 -7.58 4.49
N ALA A 298 2.69 -7.69 5.42
CA ALA A 298 2.82 -8.84 6.32
C ALA A 298 1.54 -9.16 7.09
N TYR A 299 0.79 -8.11 7.44
CA TYR A 299 -0.45 -8.17 8.22
C TYR A 299 -1.69 -8.34 7.35
N PHE A 300 -1.51 -8.50 6.04
CA PHE A 300 -2.59 -8.62 5.08
C PHE A 300 -2.57 -9.99 4.43
N GLN A 301 -3.68 -10.73 4.53
CA GLN A 301 -3.89 -11.91 3.72
C GLN A 301 -4.79 -11.58 2.54
N LEU A 302 -4.32 -11.94 1.34
CA LEU A 302 -5.11 -11.82 0.13
C LEU A 302 -6.35 -12.72 0.23
N PRO A 303 -7.53 -12.25 -0.18
CA PRO A 303 -8.69 -13.11 -0.38
C PRO A 303 -8.32 -14.31 -1.25
N GLU A 304 -8.82 -15.51 -0.91
CA GLU A 304 -8.54 -16.75 -1.66
C GLU A 304 -8.91 -16.62 -3.14
N GLU A 305 -9.94 -15.83 -3.46
CA GLU A 305 -10.40 -15.57 -4.83
C GLU A 305 -9.37 -14.78 -5.68
N LEU A 306 -8.46 -14.07 -5.01
CA LEU A 306 -7.31 -13.38 -5.60
C LEU A 306 -6.01 -14.19 -5.39
N GLY A 307 -6.17 -15.42 -4.92
CA GLY A 307 -5.17 -16.32 -4.38
C GLY A 307 -4.63 -17.35 -5.36
N GLU A 308 -4.53 -17.06 -6.65
CA GLU A 308 -3.70 -17.84 -7.60
C GLU A 308 -2.85 -16.89 -8.46
#